data_AF-A0A661I0N0-F1
#
_entry.id   AF-A0A661I0N0-F1
#
_cell.length_a   1.000
_cell.length_b   1.000
_cell.length_c   1.000
_cell.angle_alpha   90.00
_cell.angle_beta   90.00
_cell.angle_gamma   90.00
#
_symmetry.space_group_name_H-M   'P 1'
#
loop_
_entity.id
_entity.type
_entity.pdbx_description
1 polymer ?
#
loop_
_entity_poly.entity_id
_entity_poly.type
_entity_poly.pdbx_seq_one_letter_code
_entity_poly.pdbx_strand_id
1 'polypeptide(L)' 'MKQGWLMAVAELTAMNSHCKRSKVGAVLAMEERIIATGWNGTPSKWDNECEENDTTNKAVIHAEANAILWS' A
#
# COMPACT_ATOMS: atom_id res chain seq x y z
N MET A 1 15.33 17.70 -1.34
CA MET A 1 15.36 16.98 -0.04
C MET A 1 13.96 16.61 0.48
N LYS A 2 12.95 17.50 0.44
CA LYS A 2 11.62 17.22 1.02
C LYS A 2 10.72 16.20 0.27
N GLN A 3 10.88 15.99 -1.03
CA GLN A 3 10.11 14.92 -1.72
C GLN A 3 10.72 13.53 -1.49
N GLY A 4 12.03 13.46 -1.23
CA GLY A 4 12.74 12.19 -1.03
C GLY A 4 12.32 11.45 0.24
N TRP A 5 11.98 12.17 1.32
CA TRP A 5 11.54 11.51 2.55
C TRP A 5 10.14 10.89 2.42
N LEU A 6 9.20 11.58 1.74
CA LEU A 6 7.87 11.02 1.47
C LEU A 6 7.97 9.76 0.62
N MET A 7 8.87 9.76 -0.36
CA MET A 7 9.14 8.57 -1.18
C MET A 7 9.74 7.44 -0.35
N ALA A 8 10.72 7.73 0.52
CA ALA A 8 11.28 6.71 1.43
C ALA A 8 10.21 6.11 2.35
N VAL A 9 9.25 6.91 2.84
CA VAL A 9 8.13 6.40 3.62
C VAL A 9 7.20 5.53 2.76
N ALA A 10 6.94 5.89 1.51
CA ALA A 10 6.15 5.06 0.59
C ALA A 10 6.82 3.70 0.34
N GLU A 11 8.14 3.68 0.12
CA GLU A 11 8.93 2.45 -0.06
C GLU A 11 8.93 1.58 1.21
N LEU A 12 9.10 2.18 2.39
CA LEU A 12 9.00 1.47 3.67
C LEU A 12 7.60 0.91 3.90
N THR A 13 6.56 1.67 3.56
CA THR A 13 5.16 1.24 3.67
C THR A 13 4.91 0.03 2.77
N ALA A 14 5.46 0.02 1.56
CA ALA A 14 5.34 -1.08 0.61
C ALA A 14 5.87 -2.42 1.16
N MET A 15 6.84 -2.38 2.09
CA MET A 15 7.39 -3.59 2.71
C MET A 15 6.35 -4.40 3.51
N ASN A 16 5.25 -3.77 3.96
CA ASN A 16 4.14 -4.46 4.63
C ASN A 16 3.23 -5.26 3.67
N SER A 17 3.37 -5.07 2.35
CA SER A 17 2.60 -5.83 1.37
C SER A 17 3.02 -7.29 1.34
N HIS A 18 2.05 -8.19 1.38
CA HIS A 18 2.27 -9.63 1.21
C HIS A 18 2.21 -10.08 -0.25
N CYS A 19 1.86 -9.19 -1.18
CA CYS A 19 1.76 -9.53 -2.59
C CYS A 19 3.14 -9.82 -3.19
N LYS A 20 3.21 -10.86 -4.03
CA LYS A 20 4.46 -11.32 -4.66
C LYS A 20 4.75 -10.58 -5.96
N ARG A 21 3.71 -10.27 -6.75
CA ARG A 21 3.86 -9.68 -8.08
C ARG A 21 4.38 -8.24 -8.02
N SER A 22 3.88 -7.46 -7.07
CA SER A 22 4.32 -6.08 -6.83
C SER A 22 3.99 -5.68 -5.40
N LYS A 23 4.98 -5.10 -4.71
CA LYS A 23 4.83 -4.50 -3.38
C LYS A 23 4.68 -3.00 -3.55
N VAL A 24 3.49 -2.48 -3.29
CA VAL A 24 3.15 -1.08 -3.55
C VAL A 24 2.82 -0.42 -2.22
N GLY A 25 3.38 0.76 -2.00
CA GLY A 25 3.09 1.63 -0.87
C GLY A 25 2.66 3.01 -1.36
N ALA A 26 1.74 3.64 -0.66
CA ALA A 26 1.19 4.95 -0.96
C ALA A 26 1.22 5.82 0.29
N VAL A 27 1.44 7.11 0.08
CA VAL A 27 1.46 8.14 1.13
C VAL A 27 0.53 9.26 0.69
N LEU A 28 -0.49 9.54 1.51
CA LEU A 28 -1.34 10.71 1.37
C LEU A 28 -0.80 11.80 2.29
N ALA A 29 -0.43 12.94 1.72
CA ALA A 29 0.14 14.05 2.47
C ALA A 29 -0.53 15.38 2.10
N MET A 30 -0.65 16.26 3.09
CA MET A 30 -1.18 17.61 2.96
C MET A 30 -0.31 18.55 3.80
N GLU A 31 0.01 19.73 3.27
CA GLU A 31 0.87 20.71 3.96
C GLU A 31 2.17 20.10 4.50
N GLU A 32 2.81 19.26 3.67
CA GLU A 32 4.05 18.55 4.01
C GLU A 32 3.94 17.55 5.19
N ARG A 33 2.73 17.20 5.63
CA ARG A 33 2.48 16.20 6.69
C ARG A 33 1.79 14.98 6.12
N ILE A 34 2.20 13.80 6.59
CA ILE A 34 1.51 12.54 6.26
C ILE A 34 0.17 12.54 6.99
N ILE A 35 -0.90 12.38 6.23
CA ILE A 35 -2.26 12.13 6.74
C ILE A 35 -2.43 10.62 6.92
N ALA A 36 -2.07 9.86 5.89
CA ALA A 36 -2.27 8.42 5.86
C ALA A 36 -1.22 7.72 5.00
N THR A 37 -1.06 6.43 5.26
CA THR A 37 -0.29 5.51 4.42
C THR A 37 -1.12 4.29 4.08
N GLY A 38 -0.79 3.63 2.98
CA GLY A 38 -1.45 2.40 2.55
C GLY A 38 -0.52 1.51 1.78
N TRP A 39 -0.74 0.20 1.86
CA TRP A 39 -0.06 -0.80 1.03
C TRP A 39 -1.10 -1.70 0.36
N ASN A 40 -0.72 -2.37 -0.72
CA ASN A 40 -1.61 -3.31 -1.38
C ASN A 40 -1.71 -4.63 -0.60
N GLY A 41 -2.91 -5.20 -0.51
CA GLY A 41 -3.17 -6.43 0.23
C GLY A 41 -4.63 -6.85 0.17
N THR A 42 -4.93 -8.04 0.68
CA THR A 42 -6.30 -8.52 0.82
C THR A 42 -7.04 -7.76 1.92
N PRO A 43 -8.39 -7.79 1.95
CA PRO A 43 -9.16 -7.15 3.00
C PRO A 43 -8.78 -7.66 4.39
N SER A 44 -8.99 -6.83 5.42
CA SER A 44 -8.68 -7.22 6.81
C SER A 44 -9.38 -8.52 7.21
N LYS A 45 -8.67 -9.40 7.92
CA LYS A 45 -9.10 -10.73 8.37
C LYS A 45 -9.23 -11.79 7.27
N TRP A 46 -8.80 -11.49 6.04
CA TRP A 46 -8.64 -12.50 5.00
C TRP A 46 -7.24 -13.08 5.04
N ASP A 47 -7.02 -14.17 4.29
CA ASP A 47 -5.68 -14.69 4.07
C ASP A 47 -4.86 -13.68 3.26
N ASN A 48 -3.60 -13.50 3.65
CA ASN A 48 -2.65 -12.56 3.01
C ASN A 48 -2.13 -13.05 1.64
N GLU A 49 -2.93 -13.84 0.92
CA GLU A 49 -2.61 -14.37 -0.40
C GLU A 49 -3.20 -13.45 -1.48
N CYS A 50 -2.33 -12.66 -2.12
CA CYS A 50 -2.76 -11.70 -3.13
C CYS A 50 -2.93 -12.31 -4.53
N GLU A 51 -2.31 -13.44 -4.81
CA GLU A 51 -2.24 -14.02 -6.15
C GLU A 51 -2.65 -15.49 -6.16
N GLU A 52 -3.37 -15.89 -7.19
CA GLU A 52 -3.70 -17.29 -7.52
C GLU A 52 -3.35 -17.51 -8.99
N ASN A 53 -2.58 -18.56 -9.31
CA ASN A 53 -2.14 -18.86 -10.68
C ASN A 53 -1.53 -17.64 -11.42
N ASP A 54 -0.58 -16.96 -10.78
CA ASP A 54 0.10 -15.73 -11.27
C ASP A 54 -0.84 -14.55 -11.59
N THR A 55 -2.11 -14.64 -11.22
CA THR A 55 -3.10 -13.60 -11.40
C THR A 55 -3.45 -12.99 -10.05
N THR A 56 -3.41 -11.66 -9.95
CA THR A 56 -3.83 -10.97 -8.73
C THR A 56 -5.33 -11.16 -8.50
N ASN A 57 -5.68 -11.55 -7.27
CA ASN A 57 -7.07 -11.70 -6.85
C ASN A 57 -7.79 -10.34 -6.92
N LYS A 58 -9.02 -10.33 -7.45
CA LYS A 58 -9.84 -9.12 -7.59
C LYS A 58 -10.19 -8.45 -6.26
N ALA A 59 -10.11 -9.20 -5.15
CA ALA A 59 -10.33 -8.67 -3.81
C ALA A 59 -9.14 -7.88 -3.26
N VAL A 60 -7.96 -7.96 -3.89
CA VAL A 60 -6.78 -7.19 -3.46
C VAL A 60 -7.08 -5.70 -3.58
N ILE A 61 -6.95 -5.01 -2.46
CA ILE A 61 -7.11 -3.57 -2.37
C ILE A 61 -5.77 -2.94 -2.72
N HIS A 62 -5.83 -1.95 -3.60
CA HIS A 62 -4.68 -1.16 -4.01
C HIS A 62 -4.15 -0.28 -2.87
N ALA A 63 -2.86 0.03 -2.88
CA ALA A 63 -2.21 0.82 -1.84
C ALA A 63 -2.85 2.22 -1.70
N GLU A 64 -3.21 2.81 -2.84
CA GLU A 64 -3.85 4.11 -2.98
C GLU A 64 -5.25 4.10 -2.33
N ALA A 65 -6.03 3.04 -2.60
CA ALA A 65 -7.34 2.89 -2.01
C ALA A 65 -7.25 2.70 -0.48
N ASN A 66 -6.31 1.90 -0.01
CA ASN A 66 -6.05 1.76 1.42
C ASN A 66 -5.62 3.09 2.05
N ALA A 67 -4.73 3.87 1.41
CA ALA A 67 -4.34 5.18 1.95
C ALA A 67 -5.53 6.16 2.11
N ILE A 68 -6.59 6.03 1.30
CA ILE A 68 -7.83 6.81 1.44
C ILE A 68 -8.76 6.21 2.51
N LEU A 69 -8.86 4.88 2.59
CA LEU A 69 -9.76 4.23 3.56
C LEU A 69 -9.31 4.44 5.02
N TRP A 70 -8.01 4.65 5.24
CA TRP A 70 -7.40 4.82 6.56
C TRP A 70 -7.03 6.28 6.88
N SER A 71 -7.46 7.26 6.06
CA SER A 71 -7.23 8.71 6.29
C SER A 71 -8.21 9.37 7.25
#